data_AF-A0A9X1BNN6-F1
#
_entry.id   AF-A0A9X1BNN6-F1
#
_cell.length_a   1.000
_cell.length_b   1.000
_cell.length_c   1.000
_cell.angle_alpha   90.00
_cell.angle_beta   90.00
_cell.angle_gamma   90.00
#
_symmetry.space_group_name_H-M   'P 1'
#
loop_
_entity.id
_entity.type
_entity.pdbx_description
1 polymer ?
#
loop_
_entity_poly.entity_id
_entity_poly.type
_entity_poly.pdbx_seq_one_letter_code
_entity_poly.pdbx_strand_id
1 'polypeptide(L)'
;MIGIAEGIETAQAAHSASGLPTVAASCASSLAAYVWPPATRRIVVFANADVVGTAAAQTLKARAVRAGLDVKVLTPSTPGMDWCDVWAARTLTEVQALQQGFQDGHGRGSLPAGKGSGGEGRSQRPAAGGFSRASTRSTQTSSASLSVRRCSSGSRGGS
;
A
#
# COMPACT_ATOMS: atom_id res chain seq x y z
N MET A 1 -20.05 4.87 -5.45
CA MET A 1 -19.22 4.12 -4.50
C MET A 1 -18.13 5.08 -4.02
N ILE A 2 -17.81 5.08 -2.73
CA ILE A 2 -16.82 6.00 -2.15
C ILE A 2 -15.81 5.23 -1.28
N GLY A 3 -14.56 5.65 -1.34
CA GLY A 3 -13.50 5.23 -0.42
C GLY A 3 -13.39 6.17 0.76
N ILE A 4 -13.00 5.67 1.92
CA ILE A 4 -12.63 6.51 3.07
C ILE A 4 -11.45 5.92 3.83
N ALA A 5 -10.53 6.77 4.25
CA ALA A 5 -9.39 6.42 5.11
C ALA A 5 -9.28 7.37 6.31
N GLU A 6 -8.44 7.02 7.28
CA GLU A 6 -8.13 7.88 8.43
C GLU A 6 -7.27 9.09 8.01
N GLY A 7 -6.05 8.86 7.55
CA GLY A 7 -5.09 9.90 7.16
C GLY A 7 -5.28 10.42 5.73
N ILE A 8 -4.76 11.61 5.45
CA ILE A 8 -4.77 12.20 4.10
C ILE A 8 -3.84 11.45 3.15
N GLU A 9 -2.66 11.06 3.62
CA GLU A 9 -1.68 10.27 2.88
C GLU A 9 -2.24 8.86 2.61
N THR A 10 -2.86 8.25 3.62
CA THR A 10 -3.55 6.96 3.50
C THR A 10 -4.69 7.03 2.46
N ALA A 11 -5.48 8.11 2.46
CA ALA A 11 -6.56 8.33 1.49
C ALA A 11 -6.02 8.51 0.06
N GLN A 12 -4.95 9.28 -0.10
CA GLN A 12 -4.29 9.50 -1.39
C GLN A 12 -3.69 8.20 -1.94
N ALA A 13 -3.02 7.41 -1.09
CA ALA A 13 -2.47 6.12 -1.45
C ALA A 13 -3.58 5.14 -1.88
N ALA A 14 -4.66 5.07 -1.10
CA ALA A 14 -5.83 4.25 -1.43
C ALA A 14 -6.51 4.67 -2.74
N HIS A 15 -6.65 5.98 -2.98
CA HIS A 15 -7.15 6.50 -4.27
C HIS A 15 -6.25 6.04 -5.42
N SER A 16 -4.95 6.22 -5.27
CA SER A 16 -3.98 5.89 -6.32
C SER A 16 -3.92 4.38 -6.60
N ALA A 17 -4.10 3.55 -5.57
CA ALA A 17 -4.11 2.09 -5.71
C ALA A 17 -5.41 1.52 -6.29
N SER A 18 -6.55 2.10 -5.94
CA SER A 18 -7.87 1.53 -6.27
C SER A 18 -8.61 2.26 -7.39
N GLY A 19 -8.20 3.49 -7.72
CA GLY A 19 -8.94 4.40 -8.60
C GLY A 19 -10.24 4.94 -8.00
N LEU A 20 -10.57 4.60 -6.75
CA LEU A 20 -11.81 5.05 -6.11
C LEU A 20 -11.67 6.49 -5.60
N PRO A 21 -12.69 7.36 -5.76
CA PRO A 21 -12.72 8.64 -5.06
C PRO A 21 -12.69 8.37 -3.56
N THR A 22 -11.62 8.81 -2.90
CA THR A 22 -11.35 8.49 -1.49
C THR A 22 -11.22 9.76 -0.68
N VAL A 23 -11.94 9.84 0.43
CA VAL A 23 -11.88 10.96 1.37
C VAL A 23 -11.08 10.58 2.62
N ALA A 24 -10.49 11.57 3.28
CA ALA A 24 -9.83 11.41 4.56
C ALA A 24 -10.77 11.83 5.70
N ALA A 25 -10.82 11.04 6.77
CA ALA A 25 -11.55 11.37 7.99
C ALA A 25 -10.72 12.18 8.99
N SER A 26 -9.41 12.29 8.77
CA SER A 26 -8.38 12.93 9.60
C SER A 26 -8.01 12.20 10.90
N CYS A 27 -8.88 11.36 11.46
CA CYS A 27 -8.58 10.49 12.61
C CYS A 27 -9.57 9.33 12.74
N ALA A 28 -9.23 8.32 13.55
CA ALA A 28 -10.05 7.14 13.80
C ALA A 28 -11.44 7.47 14.37
N SER A 29 -11.54 8.44 15.26
CA SER A 29 -12.83 8.88 15.83
C SER A 29 -13.77 9.45 14.75
N SER A 30 -13.23 10.30 13.88
CA SER A 30 -13.96 10.86 12.74
C SER A 30 -14.31 9.80 11.70
N LEU A 31 -13.43 8.79 11.51
CA LEU A 31 -13.70 7.66 10.63
C LEU A 31 -14.93 6.86 11.10
N ALA A 32 -14.99 6.55 12.40
CA ALA A 32 -16.15 5.87 13.00
C ALA A 32 -17.44 6.69 12.84
N ALA A 33 -17.34 8.02 12.97
CA ALA A 33 -18.45 8.96 12.90
C ALA A 33 -18.83 9.40 11.46
N TYR A 34 -18.10 8.95 10.43
CA TYR A 34 -18.23 9.47 9.07
C TYR A 34 -19.67 9.45 8.51
N VAL A 35 -20.17 10.59 8.07
CA VAL A 35 -21.47 10.69 7.39
C VAL A 35 -21.25 10.63 5.89
N TRP A 36 -21.89 9.67 5.23
CA TRP A 36 -21.80 9.49 3.79
C TRP A 36 -22.85 10.33 3.05
N PRO A 37 -22.58 10.75 1.79
CA PRO A 37 -23.58 11.40 0.96
C PRO A 37 -24.85 10.53 0.78
N PRO A 38 -26.06 11.11 0.72
CA PRO A 38 -27.32 10.36 0.64
C PRO A 38 -27.42 9.36 -0.52
N ALA A 39 -26.77 9.64 -1.65
CA ALA A 39 -26.76 8.76 -2.83
C ALA A 39 -25.76 7.58 -2.72
N THR A 40 -25.06 7.44 -1.59
CA THR A 40 -24.04 6.39 -1.42
C THR A 40 -24.68 5.02 -1.29
N ARG A 41 -24.36 4.13 -2.24
CA ARG A 41 -24.77 2.71 -2.19
C ARG A 41 -23.69 1.75 -1.66
N ARG A 42 -22.43 2.16 -1.75
CA ARG A 42 -21.27 1.33 -1.38
C ARG A 42 -20.14 2.16 -0.80
N ILE A 43 -19.58 1.68 0.30
CA ILE A 43 -18.42 2.27 1.00
C ILE A 43 -17.28 1.24 1.02
N VAL A 44 -16.05 1.71 0.75
CA VAL A 44 -14.82 0.97 1.05
C VAL A 44 -14.05 1.73 2.11
N VAL A 45 -13.80 1.07 3.23
CA VAL A 45 -13.00 1.62 4.32
C VAL A 45 -11.58 1.10 4.18
N PHE A 46 -10.64 2.01 3.99
CA PHE A 46 -9.20 1.76 3.95
C PHE A 46 -8.62 2.02 5.35
N ALA A 47 -8.66 0.98 6.19
CA ALA A 47 -8.25 1.08 7.59
C ALA A 47 -6.74 0.89 7.75
N ASN A 48 -6.16 1.58 8.74
CA ASN A 48 -4.81 1.29 9.22
C ASN A 48 -4.79 -0.09 9.88
N ALA A 49 -3.68 -0.82 9.76
CA ALA A 49 -3.51 -2.16 10.31
C ALA A 49 -3.16 -2.15 11.82
N ASP A 50 -3.84 -1.30 12.58
CA ASP A 50 -3.73 -1.21 14.03
C ASP A 50 -5.11 -1.41 14.70
N VAL A 51 -5.09 -1.54 16.04
CA VAL A 51 -6.29 -1.82 16.84
C VAL A 51 -7.31 -0.69 16.73
N VAL A 52 -6.86 0.57 16.72
CA VAL A 52 -7.71 1.75 16.77
C VAL A 52 -8.39 1.97 15.42
N GLY A 53 -7.62 1.94 14.33
CA GLY A 53 -8.10 2.07 12.96
C GLY A 53 -9.05 0.92 12.58
N THR A 54 -8.73 -0.32 12.97
CA THR A 54 -9.61 -1.47 12.72
C THR A 54 -10.94 -1.34 13.48
N ALA A 55 -10.91 -0.94 14.76
CA ALA A 55 -12.12 -0.74 15.56
C ALA A 55 -13.02 0.38 15.01
N ALA A 56 -12.42 1.49 14.58
CA ALA A 56 -13.13 2.58 13.92
C ALA A 56 -13.79 2.13 12.61
N ALA A 57 -13.07 1.38 11.77
CA ALA A 57 -13.59 0.85 10.53
C ALA A 57 -14.77 -0.11 10.73
N GLN A 58 -14.71 -0.98 11.76
CA GLN A 58 -15.83 -1.85 12.10
C GLN A 58 -17.04 -1.07 12.63
N THR A 59 -16.82 0.01 13.39
CA THR A 59 -17.89 0.89 13.85
C THR A 59 -18.63 1.55 12.67
N LEU A 60 -17.88 2.11 11.72
CA LEU A 60 -18.45 2.66 10.49
C LEU A 60 -19.19 1.59 9.69
N LYS A 61 -18.57 0.41 9.50
CA LYS A 61 -19.19 -0.72 8.79
C LYS A 61 -20.52 -1.11 9.40
N ALA A 62 -20.60 -1.27 10.72
CA ALA A 62 -21.82 -1.63 11.41
C ALA A 62 -22.94 -0.58 11.18
N ARG A 63 -22.60 0.71 11.25
CA ARG A 63 -23.58 1.79 11.01
C ARG A 63 -24.07 1.82 9.57
N ALA A 64 -23.16 1.67 8.60
CA ALA A 64 -23.50 1.70 7.18
C ALA A 64 -24.29 0.46 6.73
N VAL A 65 -23.96 -0.73 7.25
CA VAL A 65 -24.74 -1.95 6.97
C VAL A 65 -26.16 -1.83 7.52
N ARG A 66 -26.35 -1.30 8.74
CA ARG A 66 -27.69 -1.05 9.30
C ARG A 66 -28.51 -0.07 8.46
N ALA A 67 -27.85 0.84 7.74
CA ALA A 67 -28.48 1.77 6.82
C ALA A 67 -28.69 1.19 5.41
N GLY A 68 -28.38 -0.09 5.18
CA GLY A 68 -28.60 -0.77 3.91
C GLY A 68 -27.50 -0.57 2.86
N LEU A 69 -26.32 -0.09 3.26
CA LEU A 69 -25.18 0.06 2.34
C LEU A 69 -24.36 -1.22 2.24
N ASP A 70 -23.77 -1.45 1.06
CA ASP A 70 -22.71 -2.45 0.86
C ASP A 70 -21.38 -1.88 1.38
N VAL A 71 -20.70 -2.59 2.29
CA VAL A 71 -19.49 -2.09 2.94
C VAL A 71 -18.38 -3.13 2.94
N LYS A 72 -17.22 -2.73 2.44
CA LYS A 72 -15.98 -3.51 2.56
C LYS A 72 -14.97 -2.77 3.42
N VAL A 73 -14.29 -3.50 4.28
CA VAL A 73 -13.13 -2.99 5.03
C VAL A 73 -11.90 -3.68 4.47
N LEU A 74 -10.93 -2.88 4.06
CA LEU A 74 -9.63 -3.32 3.58
C LEU A 74 -8.58 -2.81 4.56
N THR A 75 -7.68 -3.71 4.95
CA THR A 75 -6.58 -3.43 5.86
C THR A 75 -5.30 -4.00 5.27
N PRO A 76 -4.15 -3.31 5.38
CA PRO A 76 -2.86 -3.89 5.02
C PRO A 76 -2.62 -5.24 5.72
N SER A 77 -1.92 -6.14 5.04
CA SER A 77 -1.64 -7.49 5.58
C SER A 77 -0.62 -7.48 6.72
N THR A 78 0.24 -6.47 6.77
CA THR A 78 1.26 -6.30 7.80
C THR A 78 0.72 -5.44 8.93
N PRO A 79 0.74 -5.92 10.19
CA PRO A 79 0.34 -5.11 11.35
C PRO A 79 1.14 -3.82 11.48
N GLY A 80 0.47 -2.74 11.89
CA GLY A 80 1.05 -1.42 12.10
C GLY A 80 1.27 -0.59 10.83
N MET A 81 1.08 -1.17 9.63
CA MET A 81 1.16 -0.42 8.38
C MET A 81 -0.15 0.28 8.03
N ASP A 82 -0.05 1.35 7.25
CA ASP A 82 -1.18 1.95 6.55
C ASP A 82 -1.09 1.76 5.02
N TRP A 83 -2.05 2.31 4.29
CA TRP A 83 -2.07 2.24 2.82
C TRP A 83 -0.97 3.10 2.17
N CYS A 84 -0.48 4.14 2.84
CA CYS A 84 0.65 4.92 2.38
C CYS A 84 1.92 4.07 2.38
N ASP A 85 2.17 3.31 3.46
CA ASP A 85 3.31 2.39 3.55
C ASP A 85 3.25 1.32 2.44
N VAL A 86 2.07 0.72 2.22
CA VAL A 86 1.85 -0.26 1.13
C VAL A 86 2.14 0.36 -0.24
N TRP A 87 1.73 1.61 -0.44
CA TRP A 87 1.91 2.32 -1.70
C TRP A 87 3.33 2.82 -1.93
N ALA A 88 4.08 3.12 -0.87
CA ALA A 88 5.50 3.41 -0.97
C ALA A 88 6.29 2.14 -1.30
N ALA A 89 5.88 1.00 -0.73
CA ALA A 89 6.55 -0.28 -0.92
C ALA A 89 6.65 -0.73 -2.38
N ARG A 90 5.67 -0.40 -3.23
CA ARG A 90 5.71 -0.71 -4.68
C ARG A 90 6.77 0.07 -5.47
N THR A 91 7.24 1.20 -4.97
CA THR A 91 8.19 2.10 -5.64
C THR A 91 9.57 2.12 -4.97
N LEU A 92 9.78 1.29 -3.94
CA LEU A 92 11.01 1.33 -3.12
C LEU A 92 12.29 1.22 -3.94
N THR A 93 12.28 0.52 -5.08
CA THR A 93 13.45 0.37 -5.95
C THR A 93 13.97 1.71 -6.48
N GLU A 94 13.08 2.65 -6.82
CA GLU A 94 13.49 3.95 -7.39
C GLU A 94 13.92 4.95 -6.31
N VAL A 95 13.22 4.97 -5.17
CA VAL A 95 13.55 5.86 -4.05
C VAL A 95 14.86 5.47 -3.38
N GLN A 96 15.16 4.17 -3.25
CA GLN A 96 16.42 3.68 -2.70
C GLN A 96 17.61 4.09 -3.58
N ALA A 97 17.47 4.03 -4.91
CA ALA A 97 18.52 4.48 -5.83
C ALA A 97 18.80 5.99 -5.70
N LEU A 98 17.75 6.81 -5.49
CA LEU A 98 17.91 8.25 -5.23
C LEU A 98 18.55 8.53 -3.86
N GLN A 99 18.15 7.81 -2.82
CA GLN A 99 18.71 7.94 -1.47
C GLN A 99 20.17 7.51 -1.43
N GLN A 100 20.54 6.42 -2.10
CA GLN A 100 21.93 5.98 -2.26
C GLN A 100 22.75 7.03 -3.01
N GLY A 101 22.26 7.56 -4.14
CA GLY A 101 22.94 8.63 -4.85
C GLY A 101 23.14 9.91 -4.03
N PHE A 102 22.24 10.21 -3.10
CA PHE A 102 22.40 11.33 -2.15
C PHE A 102 23.43 11.02 -1.05
N GLN A 103 23.41 9.80 -0.49
CA GLN A 103 24.34 9.35 0.54
C GLN A 103 25.77 9.20 0.02
N ASP A 104 25.93 8.66 -1.20
CA ASP A 104 27.20 8.56 -1.92
C ASP A 104 27.73 9.94 -2.35
N GLY A 105 26.87 10.97 -2.35
CA GLY A 105 27.18 12.36 -2.64
C GLY A 105 27.89 13.13 -1.52
N HIS A 106 28.20 12.51 -0.38
CA HIS A 106 29.06 13.11 0.64
C HIS A 106 30.55 12.92 0.30
N GLY A 107 31.01 13.67 -0.70
CA GLY A 107 32.42 13.73 -1.05
C GLY A 107 32.73 14.51 -2.32
N ARG A 108 32.74 15.84 -2.20
CA ARG A 108 33.21 16.86 -3.17
C ARG A 108 32.19 17.34 -4.19
N GLY A 109 31.78 18.60 -4.00
CA GLY A 109 31.40 19.44 -5.12
C GLY A 109 32.51 19.48 -6.16
N SER A 110 32.19 19.01 -7.36
CA SER A 110 32.79 19.45 -8.60
C SER A 110 31.78 19.16 -9.70
N LEU A 111 31.14 20.22 -10.19
CA LEU A 111 30.42 20.18 -11.46
C LEU A 111 31.40 19.70 -12.54
N PRO A 112 31.01 18.80 -13.45
CA PRO A 112 31.90 18.39 -14.52
C PRO A 112 32.19 19.60 -15.43
N ALA A 113 33.46 19.98 -15.48
CA ALA A 113 33.96 20.97 -16.42
C ALA A 113 33.72 20.47 -17.85
N GLY A 114 32.89 21.19 -18.60
CA GLY A 114 32.75 20.98 -20.02
C GLY A 114 34.10 21.19 -20.71
N LYS A 115 34.56 20.18 -21.45
CA LYS A 115 35.54 20.35 -22.52
C LYS A 115 34.91 19.89 -23.81
N GLY A 116 34.56 20.86 -24.66
CA GLY A 116 34.48 20.62 -26.08
C GLY A 116 35.89 20.45 -26.66
N SER A 117 36.02 19.56 -27.65
CA SER A 117 36.71 19.82 -28.92
C SER A 117 36.96 18.49 -29.65
N GLY A 118 36.43 18.39 -30.87
CA GLY A 118 37.15 17.92 -32.06
C GLY A 118 37.53 16.44 -32.18
N GLY A 119 36.97 15.77 -33.19
CA GLY A 119 37.54 14.53 -33.74
C GLY A 119 36.59 13.73 -34.63
N GLU A 120 36.55 14.05 -35.93
CA GLU A 120 35.96 13.20 -36.96
C GLU A 120 36.64 11.82 -37.02
N GLY A 121 35.85 10.76 -37.23
CA GLY A 121 36.37 9.39 -37.26
C GLY A 121 35.34 8.33 -37.69
N ARG A 122 34.96 8.39 -38.97
CA ARG A 122 34.45 7.34 -39.88
C ARG A 122 34.14 5.93 -39.31
N SER A 123 32.88 5.52 -39.52
CA SER A 123 32.38 4.19 -39.96
C SER A 123 32.96 2.91 -39.33
N GLN A 124 32.10 2.15 -38.62
CA GLN A 124 31.73 0.77 -38.98
C GLN A 124 30.65 0.20 -38.04
N ARG A 125 29.49 -0.17 -38.63
CA ARG A 125 28.55 -1.17 -38.09
C ARG A 125 29.15 -2.56 -38.34
N PRO A 126 28.89 -3.57 -37.49
CA PRO A 126 27.78 -4.46 -37.83
C PRO A 126 27.03 -5.15 -36.66
N ALA A 127 25.88 -5.70 -37.08
CA ALA A 127 25.24 -6.96 -36.69
C ALA A 127 24.53 -7.10 -35.33
N ALA A 128 23.22 -7.33 -35.49
CA ALA A 128 22.32 -7.91 -34.53
C ALA A 128 22.64 -9.39 -34.27
N GLY A 129 22.52 -9.78 -33.00
CA GLY A 129 22.28 -11.14 -32.51
C GLY A 129 21.67 -10.97 -31.12
N GLY A 130 20.43 -11.34 -30.85
CA GLY A 130 19.92 -12.69 -31.01
C GLY A 130 20.27 -13.49 -29.75
N PHE A 131 19.59 -13.25 -28.64
CA PHE A 131 19.62 -14.17 -27.51
C PHE A 131 18.23 -14.59 -27.06
N SER A 132 18.12 -15.91 -26.98
CA SER A 132 16.93 -16.72 -26.89
C SER A 132 16.45 -16.89 -25.46
N ARG A 133 15.19 -17.34 -25.35
CA ARG A 133 14.44 -17.68 -24.14
C ARG A 133 15.16 -18.69 -23.22
N ALA A 134 15.03 -18.48 -21.92
CA ALA A 134 14.92 -19.52 -20.88
C ALA A 134 13.72 -19.08 -20.00
N SER A 135 12.57 -19.74 -19.93
CA SER A 135 12.20 -21.13 -19.66
C SER A 135 12.66 -21.68 -18.32
N THR A 136 11.69 -21.73 -17.41
CA THR A 136 11.49 -22.63 -16.24
C THR A 136 12.49 -22.58 -15.09
N ARG A 137 12.01 -22.15 -13.91
CA ARG A 137 11.63 -23.11 -12.86
C ARG A 137 10.69 -22.50 -11.83
N SER A 138 9.52 -23.10 -11.72
CA SER A 138 8.63 -23.00 -10.57
C SER A 138 9.26 -23.78 -9.42
N THR A 139 9.44 -23.15 -8.27
CA THR A 139 9.62 -23.84 -7.00
C THR A 139 8.49 -23.42 -6.08
N GLN A 140 7.51 -24.31 -6.05
CA GLN A 140 6.49 -24.45 -5.03
C GLN A 140 7.18 -24.73 -3.69
N THR A 141 6.94 -23.89 -2.69
CA THR A 141 7.29 -24.20 -1.30
C THR A 141 6.03 -24.16 -0.44
N SER A 142 5.92 -25.24 0.34
CA SER A 142 4.74 -25.73 1.03
C SER A 142 4.11 -24.80 2.05
N SER A 143 2.80 -25.00 2.15
CA SER A 143 1.91 -24.64 3.25
C SER A 143 2.44 -25.05 4.62
N ALA A 144 2.31 -24.15 5.59
CA ALA A 144 2.30 -24.49 7.01
C ALA A 144 1.04 -23.89 7.64
N SER A 145 0.05 -24.75 7.87
CA SER A 145 -1.14 -24.49 8.67
C SER A 145 -0.74 -24.16 10.11
N LEU A 146 -1.05 -22.95 10.59
CA LEU A 146 -1.02 -22.66 12.02
C LEU A 146 -2.42 -22.89 12.60
N SER A 147 -2.51 -23.91 13.45
CA SER A 147 -3.72 -24.38 14.11
C SER A 147 -4.25 -23.34 15.11
N VAL A 148 -5.53 -23.01 14.96
CA VAL A 148 -6.31 -22.22 15.91
C VAL A 148 -6.50 -23.03 17.20
N ARG A 149 -5.87 -22.61 18.31
CA ARG A 149 -6.25 -23.12 19.63
C ARG A 149 -7.57 -22.48 20.03
N ARG A 150 -8.64 -23.29 20.07
CA ARG A 150 -9.88 -22.97 20.78
C ARG A 150 -9.57 -22.95 22.28
N CYS A 151 -9.89 -21.85 22.96
CA CYS A 151 -10.14 -21.88 24.39
C CYS A 151 -11.60 -22.29 24.60
N SER A 152 -11.81 -23.52 25.06
CA SER A 152 -13.11 -24.01 25.52
C SER A 152 -13.39 -23.55 26.94
N SER A 153 -14.61 -23.04 27.10
CA SER A 153 -15.45 -22.84 28.29
C SER A 153 -15.05 -23.53 29.60
N GLY A 154 -15.03 -22.77 30.69
CA GLY A 154 -15.28 -23.26 32.04
C GLY A 154 -16.54 -22.61 32.61
N SER A 155 -17.59 -23.41 32.82
CA SER A 155 -18.77 -23.04 33.62
C SER A 155 -18.62 -23.63 35.03
N ARG A 156 -18.92 -22.82 36.05
CA ARG A 156 -19.40 -23.15 37.42
C ARG A 156 -20.03 -21.84 37.93
N GLY A 157 -21.25 -21.71 38.46
CA GLY A 157 -22.17 -22.66 39.08
C GLY A 157 -22.23 -22.40 40.60
N GLY A 158 -23.36 -21.87 41.10
CA GLY A 158 -23.72 -21.72 42.53
C GLY A 158 -23.53 -20.28 43.07
N SER A 159 -24.47 -19.65 43.79
CA SER A 159 -25.73 -20.08 44.43
C SER A 159 -26.66 -18.88 44.56
#